data_AF-A0A519KKC5-F1
#
_entry.id   AF-A0A519KKC5-F1
#
_cell.length_a   1.000
_cell.length_b   1.000
_cell.length_c   1.000
_cell.angle_alpha   90.00
_cell.angle_beta   90.00
_cell.angle_gamma   90.00
#
_symmetry.space_group_name_H-M   'P 1'
#
loop_
_entity.id
_entity.type
_entity.pdbx_description
1 polymer ?
#
loop_
_entity_poly.entity_id
_entity_poly.type
_entity_poly.pdbx_seq_one_letter_code
_entity_poly.pdbx_strand_id
1 'polypeptide(L)'
;SLEIPSLAFLLADPDAFAPTYAPAIPAATLTELGVAAEAPYLLWTTANVPAGRPRDATLNLAAPIVVDPLSRRGAQIVLDGDAYPIRHRAFPPSSPSENAESARRAA
;
A
#
# COMPACT_ATOMS: atom_id res chain seq x y z
N SER A 1 7.18 -7.87 13.13
CA SER A 1 8.47 -8.47 12.75
C SER A 1 8.71 -9.61 13.71
N LEU A 2 9.39 -10.68 13.28
CA LEU A 2 9.71 -11.80 14.18
C LEU A 2 10.79 -11.41 15.21
N GLU A 3 11.64 -10.45 14.86
CA GLU A 3 12.74 -9.97 15.73
C GLU A 3 12.32 -8.77 16.59
N ILE A 4 11.47 -7.90 16.03
CA ILE A 4 10.97 -6.69 16.71
C ILE A 4 9.44 -6.81 16.82
N PRO A 5 8.90 -7.27 17.97
CA PRO A 5 7.46 -7.51 18.13
C PRO A 5 6.59 -6.26 17.90
N SER A 6 7.11 -5.08 18.23
CA SER A 6 6.41 -3.79 18.05
C SER A 6 6.44 -3.26 16.61
N LEU A 7 7.26 -3.85 15.72
CA LEU A 7 7.36 -3.40 14.33
C LEU A 7 6.36 -4.17 13.47
N ALA A 8 5.27 -3.52 13.11
CA ALA A 8 4.32 -4.03 12.12
C ALA A 8 3.94 -2.89 11.16
N PHE A 9 3.85 -3.22 9.87
CA PHE A 9 3.32 -2.31 8.87
C PHE A 9 1.87 -2.68 8.59
N LEU A 10 1.00 -1.68 8.46
CA LEU A 10 -0.32 -1.87 7.91
C LEU A 10 -0.20 -2.04 6.40
N LEU A 11 -0.74 -3.14 5.89
CA LEU A 11 -0.78 -3.44 4.46
C LEU A 11 -2.20 -3.26 3.92
N ALA A 12 -2.30 -2.82 2.68
CA ALA A 12 -3.55 -2.74 1.94
C ALA A 12 -3.38 -3.38 0.56
N ASP A 13 -4.41 -4.12 0.14
CA ASP A 13 -4.58 -4.54 -1.24
C ASP A 13 -4.83 -3.27 -2.08
N PRO A 14 -3.94 -2.92 -3.02
CA PRO A 14 -4.13 -1.73 -3.83
C PRO A 14 -5.41 -1.77 -4.66
N ASP A 15 -5.91 -2.93 -5.08
CA ASP A 15 -7.11 -3.04 -5.92
C ASP A 15 -8.36 -2.50 -5.22
N ALA A 16 -8.40 -2.59 -3.89
CA ALA A 16 -9.51 -2.11 -3.08
C ALA A 16 -9.58 -0.56 -2.97
N PHE A 17 -8.47 0.14 -3.18
CA PHE A 17 -8.36 1.58 -2.90
C PHE A 17 -7.89 2.41 -4.10
N ALA A 18 -7.20 1.78 -5.06
CA ALA A 18 -6.70 2.40 -6.28
C ALA A 18 -6.93 1.45 -7.47
N PRO A 19 -8.17 1.30 -7.96
CA PRO A 19 -8.52 0.28 -8.98
C PRO A 19 -7.79 0.42 -10.33
N THR A 20 -7.15 1.55 -10.58
CA THR A 20 -6.34 1.81 -11.79
C THR A 20 -4.84 1.62 -11.56
N TYR A 21 -4.43 1.14 -10.38
CA TYR A 21 -3.04 0.91 -10.03
C TYR A 21 -2.52 -0.36 -10.69
N ALA A 22 -1.70 -0.18 -11.73
CA ALA A 22 -1.07 -1.27 -12.48
C ALA A 22 0.43 -1.01 -12.67
N PRO A 23 1.24 -1.08 -11.59
CA PRO A 23 2.66 -0.80 -11.69
C PRO A 23 3.38 -1.87 -12.50
N ALA A 24 4.35 -1.46 -13.32
CA ALA A 24 5.27 -2.38 -13.96
C ALA A 24 6.40 -2.71 -12.98
N ILE A 25 6.44 -3.95 -12.48
CA ILE A 25 7.53 -4.42 -11.61
C ILE A 25 8.73 -4.81 -12.50
N PRO A 26 9.95 -4.32 -12.23
CA PRO A 26 11.12 -4.66 -13.03
C PRO A 26 11.40 -6.17 -13.04
N ALA A 27 11.67 -6.73 -14.22
CA ALA A 27 11.91 -8.17 -14.38
C ALA A 27 13.13 -8.67 -13.57
N ALA A 28 14.17 -7.83 -13.43
CA ALA A 28 15.34 -8.12 -12.61
C ALA A 28 14.93 -8.34 -11.13
N THR A 29 14.08 -7.47 -10.60
CA THR A 29 13.53 -7.60 -9.24
C THR A 29 12.72 -8.88 -9.06
N LEU A 30 11.85 -9.21 -10.01
CA LEU A 30 11.07 -10.46 -9.96
C LEU A 30 11.99 -11.69 -9.97
N THR A 31 13.04 -11.66 -10.79
CA THR A 31 14.05 -12.73 -10.86
C THR A 31 14.79 -12.88 -9.52
N GLU A 32 15.19 -11.77 -8.90
CA GLU A 32 15.83 -11.78 -7.57
C GLU A 32 14.91 -12.30 -6.47
N LEU A 33 13.60 -12.10 -6.60
CA LEU A 33 12.60 -12.67 -5.71
C LEU A 33 12.28 -14.15 -6.02
N GLY A 34 12.82 -14.71 -7.10
CA GLY A 34 12.54 -16.09 -7.51
C GLY A 34 11.16 -16.26 -8.16
N VAL A 35 10.50 -15.17 -8.55
CA VAL A 35 9.26 -15.20 -9.31
C VAL A 35 9.58 -15.65 -10.74
N ALA A 36 9.04 -16.79 -11.14
CA ALA A 36 9.17 -17.27 -12.52
C ALA A 36 8.50 -16.30 -13.50
N ALA A 37 8.99 -16.25 -14.74
CA ALA A 37 8.36 -15.46 -15.79
C ALA A 37 6.86 -15.82 -15.90
N GLU A 38 6.00 -14.78 -15.94
CA GLU A 38 4.54 -14.91 -16.02
C GLU A 38 3.84 -15.55 -14.81
N ALA A 39 4.59 -15.91 -13.75
CA ALA A 39 3.99 -16.41 -12.52
C ALA A 39 3.30 -15.28 -11.74
N PRO A 40 2.15 -15.56 -11.09
CA PRO A 40 1.50 -14.59 -10.23
C PRO A 40 2.36 -14.33 -9.00
N TYR A 41 2.30 -13.09 -8.50
CA TYR A 41 2.90 -12.66 -7.24
C TYR A 41 1.87 -11.86 -6.45
N LEU A 42 2.09 -11.71 -5.15
CA LEU A 42 1.26 -10.85 -4.31
C LEU A 42 1.82 -9.42 -4.34
N LEU A 43 0.93 -8.45 -4.47
CA LEU A 43 1.25 -7.03 -4.47
C LEU A 43 0.51 -6.35 -3.31
N TRP A 44 1.27 -5.68 -2.44
CA TRP A 44 0.73 -4.94 -1.30
C TRP A 44 1.23 -3.51 -1.30
N THR A 45 0.49 -2.62 -0.65
CA THR A 45 0.94 -1.27 -0.37
C THR A 45 1.01 -1.06 1.13
N THR A 46 1.91 -0.19 1.59
CA THR A 46 1.91 0.24 2.99
C THR A 46 0.89 1.36 3.20
N ALA A 47 0.16 1.28 4.30
CA ALA A 47 -0.84 2.27 4.68
C ALA A 47 -0.37 3.08 5.89
N ASN A 48 -0.54 4.40 5.81
CA ASN A 48 -0.39 5.30 6.94
C ASN A 48 -1.78 5.77 7.38
N VAL A 49 -2.17 5.42 8.61
CA VAL A 49 -3.48 5.74 9.19
C VAL A 49 -3.28 6.73 10.34
N PRO A 50 -3.61 8.01 10.17
CA PRO A 50 -3.49 8.98 11.25
C PRO A 50 -4.38 8.62 12.44
N ALA A 51 -3.87 8.78 13.67
CA ALA A 51 -4.63 8.51 14.88
C ALA A 51 -5.93 9.32 14.92
N GLY A 52 -7.04 8.65 15.23
CA GLY A 52 -8.37 9.24 15.29
C GLY A 52 -8.96 9.68 13.94
N ARG A 53 -8.24 9.53 12.82
CA ARG A 53 -8.69 9.98 11.49
C ARG A 53 -8.45 8.90 10.41
N PRO A 54 -9.10 7.73 10.52
CA PRO A 54 -8.92 6.65 9.55
C PRO A 54 -9.32 7.02 8.12
N ARG A 55 -10.23 7.99 7.94
CA ARG A 55 -10.61 8.51 6.62
C ARG A 55 -9.50 9.32 5.93
N ASP A 56 -8.50 9.78 6.68
CA ASP A 56 -7.32 10.46 6.15
C ASP A 56 -6.19 9.47 5.80
N ALA A 57 -6.48 8.16 5.78
CA ALA A 57 -5.48 7.15 5.46
C ALA A 57 -4.87 7.35 4.07
N THR A 58 -3.57 7.11 3.96
CA THR A 58 -2.83 7.20 2.70
C THR A 58 -2.05 5.92 2.40
N LEU A 59 -1.97 5.55 1.12
CA LEU A 59 -1.18 4.43 0.61
C LEU A 59 0.10 4.94 -0.06
N ASN A 60 1.19 4.20 0.11
CA ASN A 60 2.40 4.40 -0.68
C ASN A 60 2.37 3.55 -1.96
N LEU A 61 1.97 4.19 -3.07
CA LEU A 61 1.91 3.54 -4.38
C LEU A 61 3.25 3.58 -5.12
N ALA A 62 4.20 4.42 -4.67
CA ALA A 62 5.54 4.52 -5.24
C ALA A 62 6.47 3.39 -4.81
N ALA A 63 6.15 2.70 -3.70
CA ALA A 63 6.98 1.64 -3.17
C ALA A 63 6.15 0.42 -2.69
N PRO A 64 5.53 -0.34 -3.61
CA PRO A 64 4.79 -1.54 -3.27
C PRO A 64 5.68 -2.63 -2.68
N ILE A 65 5.06 -3.54 -1.94
CA ILE A 65 5.66 -4.77 -1.44
C ILE A 65 5.25 -5.90 -2.38
N VAL A 66 6.22 -6.55 -2.99
CA VAL A 66 6.04 -7.72 -3.85
C VAL A 66 6.44 -8.96 -3.06
N VAL A 67 5.60 -9.99 -3.06
CA VAL A 67 5.88 -11.26 -2.39
C VAL A 67 5.61 -12.41 -3.35
N ASP A 68 6.59 -13.30 -3.49
CA ASP A 68 6.37 -14.62 -4.07
C ASP A 68 5.92 -15.60 -2.97
N PRO A 69 4.68 -16.10 -3.01
CA PRO A 69 4.20 -17.03 -2.00
C PRO A 69 4.89 -18.40 -2.07
N LEU A 70 5.48 -18.78 -3.21
CA LEU A 70 6.10 -20.10 -3.39
C LEU A 70 7.50 -20.14 -2.76
N SER A 71 8.39 -19.22 -3.13
CA SER A 71 9.73 -19.11 -2.55
C SER A 71 9.72 -18.45 -1.16
N ARG A 72 8.62 -17.79 -0.78
CA ARG A 72 8.46 -17.00 0.45
C ARG A 72 9.44 -15.83 0.54
N ARG A 73 9.85 -15.30 -0.62
CA ARG A 73 10.69 -14.11 -0.73
C ARG A 73 9.80 -12.92 -1.02
N GLY A 74 10.15 -11.77 -0.44
CA GLY A 74 9.47 -10.53 -0.74
C GLY A 74 10.39 -9.34 -0.54
N ALA A 75 10.09 -8.25 -1.23
CA ALA A 75 10.82 -7.00 -1.12
C ALA A 75 9.89 -5.81 -1.34
N GLN A 76 10.28 -4.67 -0.75
CA GLN A 76 9.66 -3.40 -1.06
C GLN A 76 10.40 -2.76 -2.23
N ILE A 77 9.70 -2.50 -3.32
CA ILE A 77 10.28 -2.09 -4.60
C ILE A 77 9.99 -0.63 -4.82
N VAL A 78 11.01 0.22 -4.85
CA VAL A 78 10.83 1.62 -5.26
C VAL A 78 10.65 1.63 -6.77
N LEU A 79 9.50 2.13 -7.23
CA LEU A 79 9.21 2.27 -8.65
C LEU A 79 9.93 3.51 -9.18
N ASP A 80 10.56 3.38 -10.34
CA ASP A 80 11.27 4.48 -10.97
C ASP A 80 10.29 5.54 -11.54
N GLY A 81 10.68 6.81 -11.40
CA GLY A 81 9.93 7.97 -11.89
C GLY A 81 8.78 8.42 -10.98
N ASP A 82 8.15 9.54 -11.36
CA ASP A 82 7.05 10.17 -10.59
C ASP A 82 5.65 9.61 -10.95
N ALA A 83 5.59 8.38 -11.49
CA ALA A 83 4.33 7.79 -11.97
C ALA A 83 3.32 7.54 -10.85
N TYR A 84 3.80 7.31 -9.63
CA TYR A 84 2.96 7.00 -8.47
C TYR A 84 3.34 7.83 -7.25
N PRO A 85 2.35 8.31 -6.47
CA PRO A 85 2.63 9.11 -5.28
C PRO A 85 2.98 8.24 -4.06
N ILE A 86 3.83 8.79 -3.19
CA ILE A 86 4.11 8.22 -1.86
C ILE A 86 2.90 8.34 -0.93
N ARG A 87 2.01 9.32 -1.18
CA ARG A 87 0.79 9.56 -0.40
C ARG A 87 -0.44 9.63 -1.30
N HIS A 88 -0.96 8.47 -1.69
CA HIS A 88 -2.26 8.34 -2.32
C HIS A 88 -3.36 8.32 -1.25
N ARG A 89 -4.43 9.12 -1.36
CA ARG A 89 -5.54 9.04 -0.38
C ARG A 89 -6.34 7.76 -0.61
N ALA A 90 -6.51 6.94 0.43
CA ALA A 90 -7.27 5.70 0.35
C ALA A 90 -8.79 5.95 0.22
N PHE A 91 -9.26 7.11 0.67
CA PHE A 91 -10.66 7.50 0.60
C PHE A 91 -10.81 8.86 -0.08
N PRO A 92 -11.93 9.09 -0.79
CA PRO A 92 -12.26 10.43 -1.27
C PRO A 92 -12.36 11.40 -0.07
N PRO A 93 -12.12 12.71 -0.28
CA PRO A 93 -12.33 13.68 0.77
C PRO A 93 -13.78 13.60 1.25
N SER A 94 -13.96 13.52 2.56
CA SER A 94 -15.29 13.57 3.17
C SER A 94 -15.99 14.87 2.81
N SER A 95 -17.29 14.77 2.56
CA SER A 95 -18.12 15.95 2.31
C SER A 95 -18.09 16.89 3.52
N PRO A 96 -18.30 18.21 3.34
CA PRO A 96 -18.34 19.16 4.45
C PRO A 96 -19.35 18.77 5.55
N SER A 97 -20.47 18.14 5.19
CA SER A 97 -21.49 17.63 6.11
C SER A 97 -21.00 16.48 6.98
N GLU A 98 -20.25 15.53 6.43
CA GLU A 98 -19.71 14.39 7.18
C GLU A 98 -18.62 14.82 8.18
N ASN A 99 -17.86 15.87 7.84
CA ASN A 99 -16.86 16.45 8.73
C ASN A 99 -17.52 17.13 9.94
N ALA A 100 -18.60 17.88 9.71
CA ALA A 100 -19.35 18.55 10.78
C ALA A 100 -20.01 17.54 11.73
N GLU A 101 -20.53 16.42 11.22
CA GLU A 101 -21.14 15.39 12.05
C GLU A 101 -20.10 14.57 12.83
N SER A 102 -18.95 14.24 12.22
CA SER A 102 -17.86 13.56 12.90
C SER A 102 -17.27 14.41 14.04
N ALA A 103 -17.12 15.72 13.82
CA ALA A 103 -16.67 16.67 14.85
C ALA A 103 -17.66 16.78 16.03
N ARG A 104 -18.97 16.73 15.76
CA ARG A 104 -20.01 16.72 16.81
C ARG A 104 -20.03 15.45 17.63
N ARG A 105 -19.69 14.29 17.04
CA ARG A 105 -19.64 13.00 17.75
C ARG A 105 -18.37 12.80 18.58
N ALA A 106 -17.32 13.57 18.31
CA ALA A 106 -16.04 13.50 19.01
C ALA A 106 -15.91 14.50 20.18
N ALA A 107 -16.94 15.33 20.42
CA ALA A 107 -17.04 16.30 21.51
C ALA A 107 -18.03 15.81 22.58
#